data_AF-A0A3A4KTH3-F1
#
_entry.id   AF-A0A3A4KTH3-F1
#
_cell.length_a   1.000
_cell.length_b   1.000
_cell.length_c   1.000
_cell.angle_alpha   90.00
_cell.angle_beta   90.00
_cell.angle_gamma   90.00
#
_symmetry.space_group_name_H-M   'P 1'
#
loop_
_entity.id
_entity.type
_entity.pdbx_description
1 polymer ?
#
loop_
_entity_poly.entity_id
_entity_poly.type
_entity_poly.pdbx_seq_one_letter_code
_entity_poly.pdbx_strand_id
1 'polypeptide(L)'
;MAMTAAAPTASPATAEVVRARVAVMVATYQVDVVLPTKFSIETFIDDLIGVLAAAIKDESVDFNPPVGQWSLARPGEAPMPRWRTLEEDDVVDGAVLMLSAVESAEVFTPLVEDITDALALTNEREFAEFDAETTARVGVFGLGLISLACAGALSWSWTRTGSLLWCGVPALALALACWIAAIQVRRRGFPPLVCLGFTLSVLPLLFVGGAMLVPPPYDVPGAFGPANLTAGAAFVVAAAVTMLRRTNGGIATLMAVTALAVTATIALLPLVYLHLAVRQVAGGAVLIGLILLTSAPRLAVVIARIRPPDLPDPGNEVSPGTLTDIFETESAQTRAEADGQSDNEPERVREGVGIEQRARLAVISLRGAIAGFAALLSIGTVVAAAASPGGIREIVLAAAVTGLLMLRARWYPDRVQAISLIVGATVTLLGTAWVLVDAYTTPIARMVVVLVVAAAGVAGCVAAIQLPGRRLSPVTRRVIDLFEYALILVVPVIAVWVMGVYTAMRGI
;
A
#
# COMPACT_ATOMS: atom_id res chain seq x y z
N MET A 1 72.24 49.43 -55.65
CA MET A 1 72.77 48.30 -54.87
C MET A 1 72.83 48.77 -53.42
N ALA A 2 71.99 48.38 -52.47
CA ALA A 2 70.79 47.55 -52.42
C ALA A 2 69.98 48.05 -51.19
N MET A 3 68.65 48.16 -51.32
CA MET A 3 67.74 48.47 -50.20
C MET A 3 67.67 47.28 -49.25
N THR A 4 67.97 47.49 -47.97
CA THR A 4 67.70 46.52 -46.89
C THR A 4 66.22 46.57 -46.51
N ALA A 5 65.51 45.49 -46.80
CA ALA A 5 64.11 45.28 -46.49
C ALA A 5 63.88 45.08 -44.98
N ALA A 6 62.82 45.70 -44.46
CA ALA A 6 62.32 45.51 -43.11
C ALA A 6 61.66 44.14 -42.94
N ALA A 7 61.89 43.49 -41.79
CA ALA A 7 61.31 42.21 -41.42
C ALA A 7 59.79 42.33 -41.18
N PRO A 8 58.98 41.32 -41.55
CA PRO A 8 57.54 41.35 -41.34
C PRO A 8 57.19 41.13 -39.86
N THR A 9 56.27 41.95 -39.36
CA THR A 9 55.59 41.77 -38.06
C THR A 9 54.76 40.49 -38.09
N ALA A 10 54.98 39.60 -37.11
CA ALA A 10 54.20 38.38 -36.93
C ALA A 10 52.73 38.71 -36.59
N SER A 11 51.79 38.06 -37.27
CA SER A 11 50.36 38.06 -36.89
C SER A 11 50.17 37.48 -35.49
N PRO A 12 49.25 38.02 -34.67
CA PRO A 12 48.88 37.40 -33.40
C PRO A 12 48.26 36.02 -33.68
N ALA A 13 48.75 34.99 -32.99
CA ALA A 13 48.17 33.66 -33.02
C ALA A 13 46.73 33.72 -32.50
N THR A 14 45.78 33.25 -33.31
CA THR A 14 44.37 33.11 -32.94
C THR A 14 44.28 32.15 -31.75
N ALA A 15 43.87 32.64 -30.58
CA ALA A 15 43.65 31.79 -29.42
C ALA A 15 42.48 30.83 -29.72
N GLU A 16 42.78 29.55 -29.89
CA GLU A 16 41.78 28.51 -30.12
C GLU A 16 40.99 28.30 -28.82
N VAL A 17 39.72 28.72 -28.83
CA VAL A 17 38.82 28.56 -27.67
C VAL A 17 38.45 27.08 -27.58
N VAL A 18 38.79 26.44 -26.46
CA VAL A 18 38.36 25.07 -26.16
C VAL A 18 36.84 25.05 -26.05
N ARG A 19 36.20 24.15 -26.79
CA ARG A 19 34.76 24.00 -26.89
C ARG A 19 34.37 22.57 -26.54
N ALA A 20 33.20 22.41 -25.93
CA ALA A 20 32.56 21.12 -25.73
C ALA A 20 31.20 21.08 -26.43
N ARG A 21 30.89 19.97 -27.09
CA ARG A 21 29.56 19.65 -27.62
C ARG A 21 28.74 19.01 -26.51
N VAL A 22 27.67 19.67 -26.11
CA VAL A 22 26.80 19.26 -25.01
C VAL A 22 25.35 19.22 -25.49
N ALA A 23 24.61 18.25 -24.98
CA ALA A 23 23.18 18.13 -25.23
C ALA A 23 22.43 18.90 -24.15
N VAL A 24 21.76 19.99 -24.51
CA VAL A 24 20.96 20.79 -23.58
C VAL A 24 19.50 20.35 -23.67
N MET A 25 18.96 19.89 -22.55
CA MET A 25 17.56 19.52 -22.40
C MET A 25 16.74 20.71 -21.91
N VAL A 26 15.66 21.00 -22.63
CA VAL A 26 14.65 22.01 -22.27
C VAL A 26 13.27 21.39 -22.46
N ALA A 27 12.48 21.32 -21.38
CA ALA A 27 11.22 20.58 -21.35
C ALA A 27 11.42 19.15 -21.90
N THR A 28 10.86 18.84 -23.07
CA THR A 28 10.96 17.53 -23.72
C THR A 28 11.93 17.50 -24.91
N TYR A 29 12.56 18.64 -25.22
CA TYR A 29 13.49 18.77 -26.34
C TYR A 29 14.93 18.60 -25.90
N GLN A 30 15.72 17.91 -26.73
CA GLN A 30 17.16 17.83 -26.60
C GLN A 30 17.81 18.55 -27.78
N VAL A 31 18.60 19.59 -27.50
CA VAL A 31 19.31 20.38 -28.52
C VAL A 31 20.81 20.26 -28.28
N ASP A 32 21.53 19.74 -29.28
CA ASP A 32 22.99 19.68 -29.24
C ASP A 32 23.58 21.06 -29.56
N VAL A 33 24.31 21.63 -28.61
CA VAL A 33 24.96 22.93 -28.76
C VAL A 33 26.45 22.81 -28.45
N VAL A 34 27.27 23.61 -29.13
CA VAL A 34 28.70 23.71 -28.87
C VAL A 34 28.94 24.92 -27.97
N LEU A 35 29.37 24.67 -26.74
CA LEU A 35 29.61 25.69 -25.72
C LEU A 35 31.10 25.85 -25.43
N PRO A 36 31.57 27.06 -25.09
CA PRO A 36 32.95 27.24 -24.68
C PRO A 36 33.16 26.75 -23.24
N THR A 37 34.23 25.99 -22.98
CA THR A 37 34.42 25.38 -21.65
C THR A 37 35.09 26.30 -20.63
N LYS A 38 35.86 27.29 -21.10
CA LYS A 38 36.69 28.18 -20.29
C LYS A 38 36.05 29.51 -19.87
N PHE A 39 34.87 29.83 -20.41
CA PHE A 39 34.13 31.03 -20.01
C PHE A 39 33.11 30.68 -18.92
N SER A 40 32.84 31.65 -18.04
CA SER A 40 31.79 31.49 -17.03
C SER A 40 30.43 31.37 -17.71
N ILE A 41 29.54 30.58 -17.11
CA ILE A 41 28.19 30.31 -17.64
C ILE A 41 27.42 31.62 -17.85
N GLU A 42 27.58 32.62 -16.97
CA GLU A 42 26.94 33.94 -17.09
C GLU A 42 27.23 34.65 -18.42
N THR A 43 28.38 34.40 -19.03
CA THR A 43 28.83 35.13 -20.23
C THR A 43 28.06 34.70 -21.48
N PHE A 44 27.58 33.45 -21.53
CA PHE A 44 26.97 32.88 -22.73
C PHE A 44 25.56 32.34 -22.53
N ILE A 45 25.07 32.20 -21.29
CA ILE A 45 23.78 31.57 -21.01
C ILE A 45 22.59 32.32 -21.63
N ASP A 46 22.63 33.66 -21.68
CA ASP A 46 21.54 34.45 -22.27
C ASP A 46 21.51 34.30 -23.80
N ASP A 47 22.67 34.24 -24.44
CA ASP A 47 22.81 33.94 -25.87
C ASP A 47 22.39 32.48 -26.16
N LEU A 48 22.74 31.54 -25.28
CA LEU A 48 22.34 30.14 -25.37
C LEU A 48 20.82 30.00 -25.32
N ILE A 49 20.13 30.72 -24.44
CA ILE A 49 18.66 30.75 -24.38
C ILE A 49 18.08 31.25 -25.70
N GLY A 50 18.66 32.29 -26.30
CA GLY A 50 18.27 32.76 -27.64
C GLY A 50 18.44 31.69 -28.72
N VAL A 51 19.55 30.95 -28.70
CA VAL A 51 19.81 29.83 -29.63
C VAL A 51 18.80 28.68 -29.42
N LEU A 52 18.53 28.32 -28.17
CA LEU A 52 17.57 27.27 -27.82
C LEU A 52 16.14 27.65 -28.24
N ALA A 53 15.72 28.89 -28.01
CA ALA A 53 14.43 29.40 -28.44
C ALA A 53 14.28 29.39 -29.97
N ALA A 54 15.33 29.80 -30.70
CA ALA A 54 15.34 29.78 -32.16
C ALA A 54 15.35 28.34 -32.74
N ALA A 55 15.92 27.38 -32.00
CA ALA A 55 15.99 25.97 -32.42
C ALA A 55 14.67 25.22 -32.17
N ILE A 56 14.04 25.44 -31.02
CA ILE A 56 12.85 24.68 -30.60
C ILE A 56 11.58 25.16 -31.32
N LYS A 57 11.50 26.44 -31.72
CA LYS A 57 10.39 27.04 -32.52
C LYS A 57 8.96 26.65 -32.07
N ASP A 58 8.80 26.32 -30.81
CA ASP A 58 7.53 26.01 -30.18
C ASP A 58 7.17 27.15 -29.24
N GLU A 59 5.98 27.72 -29.42
CA GLU A 59 5.46 28.83 -28.63
C GLU A 59 4.97 28.37 -27.25
N SER A 60 4.86 27.04 -27.04
CA SER A 60 4.47 26.44 -25.76
C SER A 60 5.59 26.38 -24.71
N VAL A 61 6.85 26.53 -25.14
CA VAL A 61 8.03 26.45 -24.25
C VAL A 61 8.36 27.84 -23.71
N ASP A 62 8.16 28.02 -22.40
CA ASP A 62 8.53 29.26 -21.71
C ASP A 62 10.03 29.29 -21.41
N PHE A 63 10.74 30.22 -22.06
CA PHE A 63 12.16 30.48 -21.82
C PHE A 63 12.38 31.56 -20.75
N ASN A 64 11.32 32.02 -20.08
CA ASN A 64 11.43 32.87 -18.91
C ASN A 64 11.54 31.99 -17.65
N PRO A 65 12.52 32.23 -16.75
CA PRO A 65 12.64 31.41 -15.55
C PRO A 65 11.43 31.66 -14.65
N PRO A 66 10.81 30.60 -14.07
CA PRO A 66 9.67 30.77 -13.19
C PRO A 66 10.01 31.56 -11.93
N VAL A 67 11.24 31.40 -11.41
CA VAL A 67 11.81 32.15 -10.28
C VAL A 67 13.32 32.24 -10.47
N GLY A 68 13.94 33.40 -10.25
CA GLY A 68 15.41 33.54 -10.25
C GLY A 68 16.02 33.76 -11.64
N GLN A 69 17.18 33.16 -11.90
CA GLN A 69 17.93 33.29 -13.15
C GLN A 69 18.30 31.93 -13.73
N TRP A 70 18.38 31.82 -15.05
CA TRP A 70 18.78 30.57 -15.70
C TRP A 70 20.25 30.25 -15.50
N SER A 71 20.52 28.96 -15.30
CA SER A 71 21.84 28.34 -15.37
C SER A 71 21.72 26.92 -15.92
N LEU A 72 22.83 26.18 -15.93
CA LEU A 72 22.92 24.81 -16.40
C LEU A 72 23.07 23.86 -15.20
N ALA A 73 22.47 22.68 -15.29
CA ALA A 73 22.59 21.61 -14.29
C ALA A 73 22.75 20.26 -14.96
N ARG A 74 23.38 19.28 -14.31
CA ARG A 74 23.24 17.88 -14.74
C ARG A 74 21.84 17.37 -14.36
N PRO A 75 21.23 16.44 -15.12
CA PRO A 75 19.93 15.89 -14.78
C PRO A 75 19.89 15.32 -13.35
N GLY A 76 19.06 15.92 -12.49
CA GLY A 76 18.90 15.51 -11.09
C GLY A 76 19.92 16.10 -10.10
N GLU A 77 20.84 16.95 -10.55
CA GLU A 77 21.79 17.67 -9.70
C GLU A 77 21.38 19.13 -9.47
N ALA A 78 22.04 19.79 -8.51
CA ALA A 78 21.84 21.20 -8.26
C ALA A 78 22.33 22.07 -9.44
N PRO A 79 21.72 23.24 -9.69
CA PRO A 79 22.19 24.18 -10.69
C PRO A 79 23.65 24.60 -10.48
N MET A 80 24.44 24.58 -11.55
CA MET A 80 25.81 25.08 -11.54
C MET A 80 25.80 26.59 -11.29
N PRO A 81 26.68 27.13 -10.44
CA PRO A 81 26.75 28.57 -10.22
C PRO A 81 27.13 29.31 -11.51
N ARG A 82 26.41 30.40 -11.84
CA ARG A 82 26.62 31.16 -13.10
C ARG A 82 28.06 31.71 -13.27
N TRP A 83 28.75 31.97 -12.17
CA TRP A 83 30.13 32.49 -12.15
C TRP A 83 31.19 31.40 -12.37
N ARG A 84 30.80 30.12 -12.44
CA ARG A 84 31.70 28.99 -12.64
C ARG A 84 31.82 28.63 -14.13
N THR A 85 32.94 28.01 -14.51
CA THR A 85 33.19 27.52 -15.88
C THR A 85 32.76 26.07 -16.04
N LEU A 86 32.45 25.64 -17.27
CA LEU A 86 32.08 24.25 -17.57
C LEU A 86 33.26 23.27 -17.34
N GLU A 87 34.50 23.74 -17.53
CA GLU A 87 35.71 22.96 -17.23
C GLU A 87 35.86 22.68 -15.72
N GLU A 88 35.50 23.64 -14.87
CA GLU A 88 35.56 23.47 -13.41
C GLU A 88 34.50 22.51 -12.86
N ASP A 89 33.38 22.33 -13.56
CA ASP A 89 32.33 21.35 -13.23
C ASP A 89 32.47 20.04 -14.05
N ASP A 90 33.66 19.81 -14.63
CA ASP A 90 34.07 18.58 -15.34
C ASP A 90 33.08 18.18 -16.46
N VAL A 91 32.56 19.18 -17.17
CA VAL A 91 31.65 18.97 -18.30
C VAL A 91 32.47 18.60 -19.53
N VAL A 92 32.31 17.35 -19.95
CA VAL A 92 33.00 16.76 -21.10
C VAL A 92 32.12 16.77 -22.35
N ASP A 93 32.75 16.54 -23.51
CA ASP A 93 32.05 16.30 -24.77
C ASP A 93 31.03 15.15 -24.62
N GLY A 94 29.80 15.41 -25.07
CA GLY A 94 28.68 14.48 -24.97
C GLY A 94 27.92 14.52 -23.65
N ALA A 95 28.27 15.42 -22.71
CA ALA A 95 27.50 15.57 -21.49
C ALA A 95 26.08 16.11 -21.77
N VAL A 96 25.13 15.65 -20.96
CA VAL A 96 23.74 16.13 -20.99
C VAL A 96 23.56 17.14 -19.87
N LEU A 97 23.13 18.34 -20.22
CA LEU A 97 22.82 19.43 -19.30
C LEU A 97 21.35 19.79 -19.44
N MET A 98 20.76 20.31 -18.38
CA MET A 98 19.40 20.83 -18.36
C MET A 98 19.41 22.30 -17.99
N LEU A 99 18.54 23.09 -18.62
CA LEU A 99 18.30 24.47 -18.21
C LEU A 99 17.58 24.46 -16.86
N SER A 100 18.20 25.03 -15.83
CA SER A 100 17.66 25.04 -14.47
C SER A 100 17.77 26.42 -13.86
N ALA A 101 16.75 26.82 -13.11
CA ALA A 101 16.73 28.13 -12.48
C ALA A 101 17.53 28.11 -11.17
N VAL A 102 18.50 29.02 -11.05
CA VAL A 102 19.23 29.29 -9.81
C VAL A 102 18.41 30.30 -9.01
N GLU A 103 17.89 29.84 -7.87
CA GLU A 103 17.33 30.74 -6.86
C GLU A 103 18.47 31.42 -6.10
N SER A 104 18.29 32.69 -5.74
CA SER A 104 19.23 33.36 -4.83
C SER A 104 19.23 32.64 -3.50
N ALA A 105 20.41 32.27 -2.99
CA ALA A 105 20.57 31.73 -1.64
C ALA A 105 20.30 32.79 -0.55
N GLU A 106 20.07 34.06 -0.93
CA GLU A 106 19.67 35.11 -0.02
C GLU A 106 18.20 34.92 0.39
N VAL A 107 18.01 34.05 1.38
CA VAL A 107 16.75 33.98 2.12
C VAL A 107 16.74 35.17 3.07
N PHE A 108 16.02 36.23 2.71
CA PHE A 108 15.69 37.31 3.64
C PHE A 108 14.82 36.75 4.76
N THR A 109 15.46 36.33 5.85
CA THR A 109 14.77 36.04 7.10
C THR A 109 14.42 37.39 7.72
N PRO A 110 13.13 37.76 7.83
CA PRO A 110 12.76 39.01 8.48
C PRO A 110 13.30 38.96 9.92
N LEU A 111 14.00 40.01 10.34
CA LEU A 111 14.44 40.15 11.72
C LEU A 111 13.19 40.37 12.57
N VAL A 112 12.78 39.35 13.33
CA VAL A 112 11.66 39.46 14.25
C VAL A 112 12.18 40.06 15.55
N GLU A 113 11.84 41.32 15.81
CA GLU A 113 12.32 42.06 16.99
C GLU A 113 11.57 41.66 18.27
N ASP A 114 10.32 41.21 18.16
CA ASP A 114 9.51 40.75 19.30
C ASP A 114 9.68 39.24 19.51
N ILE A 115 10.09 38.86 20.72
CA ILE A 115 10.24 37.46 21.14
C ILE A 115 8.89 36.74 21.05
N THR A 116 7.78 37.44 21.25
CA THR A 116 6.42 36.90 21.18
C THR A 116 6.07 36.48 19.75
N ASP A 117 6.36 37.33 18.77
CA ASP A 117 6.15 37.02 17.36
C ASP A 117 7.10 35.91 16.89
N ALA A 118 8.35 35.92 17.37
CA ALA A 118 9.30 34.85 17.09
C ALA A 118 8.81 33.49 17.63
N LEU A 119 8.23 33.49 18.83
CA LEU A 119 7.64 32.30 19.44
C LEU A 119 6.38 31.85 18.71
N ALA A 120 5.51 32.78 18.28
CA ALA A 120 4.31 32.48 17.51
C ALA A 120 4.65 31.86 16.14
N LEU A 121 5.60 32.45 15.40
CA LEU A 121 6.09 31.91 14.13
C LEU A 121 6.78 30.56 14.29
N THR A 122 7.51 30.35 15.39
CA THR A 122 8.10 29.05 15.70
C THR A 122 7.00 28.02 15.98
N ASN A 123 5.96 28.41 16.74
CA ASN A 123 4.84 27.54 17.07
C ASN A 123 4.03 27.14 15.83
N GLU A 124 3.71 28.09 14.93
CA GLU A 124 3.01 27.80 13.67
C GLU A 124 3.83 26.89 12.73
N ARG A 125 5.17 26.97 12.79
CA ARG A 125 6.06 26.10 12.01
C ARG A 125 6.21 24.70 12.61
N GLU A 126 6.31 24.60 13.93
CA GLU A 126 6.57 23.34 14.63
C GLU A 126 5.29 22.54 14.92
N PHE A 127 4.16 23.21 15.12
CA PHE A 127 2.92 22.57 15.56
C PHE A 127 1.77 22.82 14.59
N ALA A 128 1.14 21.73 14.14
CA ALA A 128 -0.06 21.80 13.33
C ALA A 128 -1.26 22.26 14.16
N GLU A 129 -2.03 23.21 13.64
CA GLU A 129 -3.26 23.68 14.26
C GLU A 129 -4.40 22.64 14.20
N PHE A 130 -5.38 22.78 15.09
CA PHE A 130 -6.57 21.96 15.09
C PHE A 130 -7.52 22.38 13.95
N ASP A 131 -7.28 21.81 12.77
CA ASP A 131 -8.02 22.14 11.56
C ASP A 131 -9.34 21.34 11.41
N ALA A 132 -10.18 21.78 10.48
CA ALA A 132 -11.41 21.12 10.04
C ALA A 132 -11.15 19.67 9.59
N GLU A 133 -9.99 19.38 8.98
CA GLU A 133 -9.65 18.01 8.58
C GLU A 133 -9.43 17.10 9.80
N THR A 134 -8.75 17.60 10.84
CA THR A 134 -8.55 16.87 12.10
C THR A 134 -9.89 16.62 12.80
N THR A 135 -10.76 17.62 12.82
CA THR A 135 -12.13 17.49 13.34
C THR A 135 -12.91 16.40 12.60
N ALA A 136 -12.82 16.37 11.27
CA ALA A 136 -13.49 15.36 10.45
C ALA A 136 -12.94 13.94 10.72
N ARG A 137 -11.62 13.79 10.88
CA ARG A 137 -11.00 12.50 11.27
C ARG A 137 -11.52 12.03 12.62
N VAL A 138 -11.48 12.88 13.64
CA VAL A 138 -11.96 12.54 14.99
C VAL A 138 -13.44 12.18 14.97
N GLY A 139 -14.27 12.95 14.24
CA GLY A 139 -15.70 12.65 14.09
C GLY A 139 -15.97 11.29 13.44
N VAL A 140 -15.22 10.93 12.40
CA VAL A 140 -15.30 9.62 11.74
C VAL A 140 -14.88 8.48 12.68
N PHE A 141 -13.79 8.65 13.43
CA PHE A 141 -13.37 7.66 14.43
C PHE A 141 -14.42 7.49 15.53
N GLY A 142 -14.96 8.60 16.05
CA GLY A 142 -16.04 8.58 17.03
C GLY A 142 -17.29 7.86 16.53
N LEU A 143 -17.71 8.13 15.30
CA LEU A 143 -18.84 7.44 14.66
C LEU A 143 -18.62 5.92 14.59
N GLY A 144 -17.42 5.49 14.17
CA GLY A 144 -17.07 4.07 14.10
C GLY A 144 -17.10 3.39 15.48
N LEU A 145 -16.56 4.04 16.51
CA LEU A 145 -16.57 3.54 17.88
C LEU A 145 -17.99 3.45 18.46
N ILE A 146 -18.83 4.47 18.24
CA ILE A 146 -20.23 4.46 18.65
C ILE A 146 -20.98 3.34 17.95
N SER A 147 -20.76 3.15 16.65
CA SER A 147 -21.37 2.05 15.89
C SER A 147 -20.99 0.67 16.45
N LEU A 148 -19.71 0.45 16.74
CA LEU A 148 -19.23 -0.77 17.39
C LEU A 148 -19.84 -0.97 18.78
N ALA A 149 -19.93 0.10 19.59
CA ALA A 149 -20.54 0.04 20.92
C ALA A 149 -22.03 -0.29 20.83
N CYS A 150 -22.78 0.31 19.90
CA CYS A 150 -24.18 -0.02 19.64
C CYS A 150 -24.35 -1.47 19.19
N ALA A 151 -23.53 -1.93 18.25
CA ALA A 151 -23.56 -3.33 17.78
C ALA A 151 -23.29 -4.31 18.93
N GLY A 152 -22.33 -4.01 19.81
CA GLY A 152 -22.03 -4.80 21.00
C GLY A 152 -23.15 -4.77 22.04
N ALA A 153 -23.72 -3.60 22.34
CA ALA A 153 -24.83 -3.45 23.28
C ALA A 153 -26.09 -4.18 22.81
N LEU A 154 -26.41 -4.09 21.51
CA LEU A 154 -27.55 -4.81 20.92
C LEU A 154 -27.30 -6.32 20.93
N SER A 155 -26.09 -6.77 20.57
CA SER A 155 -25.70 -8.18 20.68
C SER A 155 -25.82 -8.71 22.10
N TRP A 156 -25.40 -7.92 23.09
CA TRP A 156 -25.56 -8.27 24.49
C TRP A 156 -27.04 -8.35 24.90
N SER A 157 -27.85 -7.36 24.50
CA SER A 157 -29.30 -7.35 24.75
C SER A 157 -30.00 -8.56 24.14
N TRP A 158 -29.58 -9.00 22.95
CA TRP A 158 -30.09 -10.20 22.30
C TRP A 158 -29.85 -11.45 23.12
N THR A 159 -28.65 -11.62 23.71
CA THR A 159 -28.38 -12.81 24.53
C THR A 159 -29.28 -12.93 25.76
N ARG A 160 -29.88 -11.82 26.23
CA ARG A 160 -30.84 -11.83 27.34
C ARG A 160 -32.29 -11.95 26.90
N THR A 161 -32.67 -11.30 25.79
CA THR A 161 -34.08 -11.14 25.39
C THR A 161 -34.50 -12.00 24.20
N GLY A 162 -33.59 -12.30 23.28
CA GLY A 162 -33.88 -12.98 22.02
C GLY A 162 -34.87 -12.26 21.10
N SER A 163 -35.18 -10.98 21.37
CA SER A 163 -36.27 -10.27 20.69
C SER A 163 -35.78 -9.53 19.44
N LEU A 164 -36.31 -9.93 18.27
CA LEU A 164 -36.06 -9.25 17.00
C LEU A 164 -36.52 -7.79 17.03
N LEU A 165 -37.66 -7.51 17.67
CA LEU A 165 -38.26 -6.16 17.70
C LEU A 165 -37.40 -5.16 18.47
N TRP A 166 -36.80 -5.57 19.59
CA TRP A 166 -36.03 -4.68 20.46
C TRP A 166 -34.54 -4.66 20.15
N CYS A 167 -34.00 -5.68 19.46
CA CYS A 167 -32.58 -5.77 19.17
C CYS A 167 -32.28 -5.67 17.67
N GLY A 168 -32.95 -6.49 16.84
CA GLY A 168 -32.66 -6.59 15.41
C GLY A 168 -33.19 -5.40 14.61
N VAL A 169 -34.43 -4.98 14.84
CA VAL A 169 -35.03 -3.83 14.13
C VAL A 169 -34.25 -2.54 14.38
N PRO A 170 -33.87 -2.17 15.62
CA PRO A 170 -33.02 -1.00 15.86
C PRO A 170 -31.64 -1.12 15.20
N ALA A 171 -31.00 -2.30 15.21
CA ALA A 171 -29.71 -2.52 14.55
C ALA A 171 -29.81 -2.25 13.03
N LEU A 172 -30.82 -2.82 12.38
CA LEU A 172 -31.06 -2.63 10.94
C LEU A 172 -31.46 -1.20 10.61
N ALA A 173 -32.27 -0.55 11.46
CA ALA A 173 -32.66 0.85 11.27
C ALA A 173 -31.46 1.80 11.36
N LEU A 174 -30.58 1.61 12.34
CA LEU A 174 -29.34 2.38 12.48
C LEU A 174 -28.37 2.11 11.32
N ALA A 175 -28.25 0.86 10.89
CA ALA A 175 -27.46 0.50 9.72
C ALA A 175 -27.98 1.19 8.45
N LEU A 176 -29.30 1.17 8.23
CA LEU A 176 -29.94 1.80 7.08
C LEU A 176 -29.75 3.33 7.12
N ALA A 177 -29.90 3.95 8.29
CA ALA A 177 -29.68 5.39 8.47
C ALA A 177 -28.23 5.78 8.11
N CYS A 178 -27.24 5.02 8.61
CA CYS A 178 -25.83 5.25 8.27
C CYS A 178 -25.55 5.00 6.78
N TRP A 179 -26.22 4.03 6.16
CA TRP A 179 -26.07 3.74 4.74
C TRP A 179 -26.64 4.86 3.86
N ILE A 180 -27.84 5.34 4.17
CA ILE A 180 -28.44 6.49 3.48
C ILE A 180 -27.55 7.73 3.64
N ALA A 181 -27.03 7.97 4.86
CA ALA A 181 -26.08 9.05 5.12
C ALA A 181 -24.81 8.91 4.26
N ALA A 182 -24.22 7.71 4.14
CA ALA A 182 -23.05 7.48 3.30
C ALA A 182 -23.30 7.86 1.83
N ILE A 183 -24.47 7.49 1.29
CA ILE A 183 -24.88 7.83 -0.08
C ILE A 183 -25.11 9.34 -0.23
N GLN A 184 -25.76 9.96 0.75
CA GLN A 184 -26.06 11.40 0.72
C GLN A 184 -24.81 12.26 0.83
N VAL A 185 -23.89 11.91 1.73
CA VAL A 185 -22.57 12.53 1.89
C VAL A 185 -21.79 12.43 0.58
N ARG A 186 -21.81 11.25 -0.09
CA ARG A 186 -21.18 11.07 -1.40
C ARG A 186 -21.81 11.96 -2.47
N ARG A 187 -23.15 12.00 -2.55
CA ARG A 187 -23.88 12.82 -3.53
C ARG A 187 -23.64 14.32 -3.36
N ARG A 188 -23.45 14.77 -2.11
CA ARG A 188 -23.18 16.17 -1.78
C ARG A 188 -21.71 16.58 -1.95
N GLY A 189 -20.82 15.66 -2.36
CA GLY A 189 -19.42 15.99 -2.62
C GLY A 189 -18.56 16.22 -1.38
N PHE A 190 -18.98 15.71 -0.21
CA PHE A 190 -18.15 15.76 1.01
C PHE A 190 -16.85 14.96 0.84
N PRO A 191 -15.82 15.25 1.65
CA PRO A 191 -14.53 14.57 1.57
C PRO A 191 -14.68 13.04 1.68
N PRO A 192 -13.83 12.27 0.97
CA PRO A 192 -13.94 10.81 0.88
C PRO A 192 -13.81 10.12 2.24
N LEU A 193 -13.10 10.75 3.18
CA LEU A 193 -12.91 10.27 4.55
C LEU A 193 -14.24 10.17 5.32
N VAL A 194 -15.10 11.18 5.22
CA VAL A 194 -16.40 11.20 5.93
C VAL A 194 -17.32 10.11 5.35
N CYS A 195 -17.32 9.97 4.03
CA CYS A 195 -18.04 8.90 3.36
C CYS A 195 -17.54 7.52 3.82
N LEU A 196 -16.22 7.33 3.92
CA LEU A 196 -15.61 6.10 4.42
C LEU A 196 -16.07 5.82 5.87
N GLY A 197 -16.10 6.83 6.73
CA GLY A 197 -16.57 6.71 8.12
C GLY A 197 -17.99 6.15 8.22
N PHE A 198 -18.93 6.71 7.46
CA PHE A 198 -20.29 6.18 7.42
C PHE A 198 -20.34 4.77 6.85
N THR A 199 -19.60 4.47 5.76
CA THR A 199 -19.57 3.11 5.20
C THR A 199 -19.03 2.07 6.18
N LEU A 200 -17.97 2.38 6.92
CA LEU A 200 -17.42 1.46 7.93
C LEU A 200 -18.37 1.28 9.12
N SER A 201 -19.10 2.32 9.49
CA SER A 201 -20.07 2.28 10.59
C SER A 201 -21.29 1.42 10.27
N VAL A 202 -21.66 1.25 8.99
CA VAL A 202 -22.76 0.37 8.58
C VAL A 202 -22.42 -1.11 8.82
N LEU A 203 -21.16 -1.51 8.62
CA LEU A 203 -20.75 -2.91 8.60
C LEU A 203 -21.05 -3.67 9.92
N PRO A 204 -20.64 -3.21 11.12
CA PRO A 204 -20.92 -3.95 12.35
C PRO A 204 -22.40 -3.95 12.72
N LEU A 205 -23.13 -2.86 12.50
CA LEU A 205 -24.57 -2.78 12.73
C LEU A 205 -25.34 -3.74 11.83
N LEU A 206 -24.95 -3.82 10.56
CA LEU A 206 -25.59 -4.66 9.56
C LEU A 206 -25.24 -6.14 9.74
N PHE A 207 -24.03 -6.45 10.23
CA PHE A 207 -23.67 -7.79 10.69
C PHE A 207 -24.59 -8.27 11.80
N VAL A 208 -24.72 -7.47 12.86
CA VAL A 208 -25.54 -7.82 14.03
C VAL A 208 -27.03 -7.88 13.66
N GLY A 209 -27.54 -6.89 12.93
CA GLY A 209 -28.93 -6.87 12.47
C GLY A 209 -29.26 -8.05 11.55
N GLY A 210 -28.36 -8.41 10.63
CA GLY A 210 -28.51 -9.58 9.77
C GLY A 210 -28.45 -10.90 10.55
N ALA A 211 -27.59 -10.98 11.56
CA ALA A 211 -27.48 -12.15 12.42
C ALA A 211 -28.73 -12.38 13.29
N MET A 212 -29.35 -11.29 13.75
CA MET A 212 -30.59 -11.33 14.55
C MET A 212 -31.84 -11.65 13.73
N LEU A 213 -31.79 -11.51 12.40
CA LEU A 213 -32.92 -11.85 11.52
C LEU A 213 -33.21 -13.36 11.51
N VAL A 214 -32.21 -14.17 11.83
CA VAL A 214 -32.36 -15.62 12.01
C VAL A 214 -32.82 -15.88 13.46
N PRO A 215 -34.00 -16.48 13.66
CA PRO A 215 -34.51 -16.80 14.99
C PRO A 215 -33.55 -17.72 15.76
N PRO A 216 -33.44 -17.59 17.09
CA PRO A 216 -32.60 -18.47 17.88
C PRO A 216 -33.11 -19.93 17.82
N PRO A 217 -32.22 -20.93 17.93
CA PRO A 217 -32.63 -22.32 17.99
C PRO A 217 -33.58 -22.55 19.17
N TYR A 218 -34.76 -23.12 18.89
CA TYR A 218 -35.78 -23.47 19.88
C TYR A 218 -36.43 -22.27 20.61
N ASP A 219 -36.36 -21.05 20.05
CA ASP A 219 -36.91 -19.82 20.65
C ASP A 219 -36.36 -19.49 22.05
N VAL A 220 -35.23 -20.10 22.43
CA VAL A 220 -34.55 -19.80 23.71
C VAL A 220 -33.55 -18.67 23.49
N PRO A 221 -33.59 -17.59 24.30
CA PRO A 221 -32.57 -16.56 24.27
C PRO A 221 -31.18 -17.15 24.50
N GLY A 222 -30.22 -16.83 23.63
CA GLY A 222 -28.90 -17.40 23.68
C GLY A 222 -27.88 -16.67 22.82
N ALA A 223 -26.63 -17.14 22.88
CA ALA A 223 -25.56 -16.65 22.04
C ALA A 223 -25.85 -16.89 20.54
N PHE A 224 -25.17 -16.14 19.68
CA PHE A 224 -25.32 -16.33 18.23
C PHE A 224 -24.89 -17.73 17.81
N GLY A 225 -25.81 -18.46 17.19
CA GLY A 225 -25.51 -19.73 16.55
C GLY A 225 -24.74 -19.55 15.23
N PRO A 226 -24.21 -20.64 14.65
CA PRO A 226 -23.51 -20.60 13.37
C PRO A 226 -24.36 -20.00 12.23
N ALA A 227 -25.67 -20.31 12.20
CA ALA A 227 -26.60 -19.79 11.21
C ALA A 227 -26.73 -18.26 11.28
N ASN A 228 -26.80 -17.70 12.49
CA ASN A 228 -26.89 -16.27 12.72
C ASN A 228 -25.61 -15.58 12.24
N LEU A 229 -24.43 -16.14 12.56
CA LEU A 229 -23.15 -15.61 12.11
C LEU A 229 -23.00 -15.68 10.57
N THR A 230 -23.47 -16.75 9.92
CA THR A 230 -23.48 -16.83 8.44
C THR A 230 -24.38 -15.78 7.81
N ALA A 231 -25.57 -15.54 8.37
CA ALA A 231 -26.49 -14.53 7.86
C ALA A 231 -25.88 -13.12 8.00
N GLY A 232 -25.37 -12.78 9.19
CA GLY A 232 -24.68 -11.51 9.43
C GLY A 232 -23.51 -11.29 8.46
N ALA A 233 -22.67 -12.32 8.25
CA ALA A 233 -21.55 -12.23 7.31
C ALA A 233 -22.00 -12.03 5.86
N ALA A 234 -23.04 -12.73 5.40
CA ALA A 234 -23.60 -12.57 4.05
C ALA A 234 -24.15 -11.15 3.82
N PHE A 235 -24.82 -10.58 4.82
CA PHE A 235 -25.30 -9.21 4.81
C PHE A 235 -24.14 -8.20 4.70
N VAL A 236 -23.04 -8.41 5.44
CA VAL A 236 -21.81 -7.60 5.32
C VAL A 236 -21.20 -7.71 3.93
N VAL A 237 -21.15 -8.90 3.32
CA VAL A 237 -20.66 -9.07 1.94
C VAL A 237 -21.49 -8.25 0.98
N ALA A 238 -22.82 -8.33 1.06
CA ALA A 238 -23.73 -7.58 0.19
C ALA A 238 -23.54 -6.05 0.37
N ALA A 239 -23.46 -5.57 1.61
CA ALA A 239 -23.24 -4.16 1.91
C ALA A 239 -21.87 -3.67 1.41
N ALA A 240 -20.80 -4.41 1.70
CA ALA A 240 -19.46 -4.01 1.31
C ALA A 240 -19.25 -4.03 -0.22
N VAL A 241 -19.79 -5.02 -0.94
CA VAL A 241 -19.75 -5.07 -2.41
C VAL A 241 -20.56 -3.94 -3.04
N THR A 242 -21.77 -3.66 -2.53
CA THR A 242 -22.58 -2.55 -3.03
C THR A 242 -21.93 -1.20 -2.77
N MET A 243 -21.30 -1.01 -1.60
CA MET A 243 -20.54 0.19 -1.27
C MET A 243 -19.29 0.34 -2.12
N LEU A 244 -18.58 -0.75 -2.42
CA LEU A 244 -17.40 -0.72 -3.32
C LEU A 244 -17.77 -0.24 -4.72
N ARG A 245 -18.98 -0.56 -5.21
CA ARG A 245 -19.49 -0.10 -6.51
C ARG A 245 -20.01 1.33 -6.49
N ARG A 246 -20.47 1.82 -5.34
CA ARG A 246 -21.10 3.14 -5.19
C ARG A 246 -20.15 4.22 -4.67
N THR A 247 -19.06 3.81 -4.04
CA THR A 247 -18.12 4.69 -3.34
C THR A 247 -16.75 4.59 -3.99
N ASN A 248 -16.28 5.69 -4.58
CA ASN A 248 -14.94 5.76 -5.19
C ASN A 248 -13.81 5.91 -4.15
N GLY A 249 -13.98 5.39 -2.93
CA GLY A 249 -13.04 5.60 -1.82
C GLY A 249 -13.05 4.43 -0.84
N GLY A 250 -11.94 4.23 -0.13
CA GLY A 250 -11.82 3.14 0.85
C GLY A 250 -11.77 1.74 0.24
N ILE A 251 -11.32 1.61 -1.01
CA ILE A 251 -11.31 0.32 -1.72
C ILE A 251 -10.52 -0.73 -0.92
N ALA A 252 -9.34 -0.39 -0.38
CA ALA A 252 -8.55 -1.34 0.42
C ALA A 252 -9.29 -1.86 1.66
N THR A 253 -9.95 -0.98 2.42
CA THR A 253 -10.66 -1.37 3.66
C THR A 253 -11.91 -2.17 3.35
N LEU A 254 -12.68 -1.76 2.34
CA LEU A 254 -13.86 -2.51 1.89
C LEU A 254 -13.46 -3.86 1.30
N MET A 255 -12.33 -3.94 0.56
CA MET A 255 -11.79 -5.21 0.05
C MET A 255 -11.31 -6.13 1.18
N ALA A 256 -10.76 -5.59 2.27
CA ALA A 256 -10.41 -6.38 3.44
C ALA A 256 -11.65 -6.99 4.10
N VAL A 257 -12.68 -6.17 4.28
CA VAL A 257 -13.95 -6.61 4.87
C VAL A 257 -14.65 -7.63 3.97
N THR A 258 -14.71 -7.41 2.64
CA THR A 258 -15.32 -8.39 1.73
C THR A 258 -14.56 -9.70 1.74
N ALA A 259 -13.23 -9.68 1.66
CA ALA A 259 -12.40 -10.88 1.71
C ALA A 259 -12.62 -11.66 3.01
N LEU A 260 -12.63 -10.97 4.16
CA LEU A 260 -12.89 -11.59 5.45
C LEU A 260 -14.33 -12.13 5.56
N ALA A 261 -15.33 -11.35 5.15
CA ALA A 261 -16.74 -11.75 5.28
C ALA A 261 -17.11 -12.90 4.33
N VAL A 262 -16.59 -12.92 3.10
CA VAL A 262 -16.78 -14.04 2.14
C VAL A 262 -16.16 -15.31 2.70
N THR A 263 -14.92 -15.23 3.18
CA THR A 263 -14.22 -16.40 3.72
C THR A 263 -14.82 -16.89 5.03
N ALA A 264 -15.24 -15.99 5.92
CA ALA A 264 -15.97 -16.33 7.13
C ALA A 264 -17.32 -17.00 6.80
N THR A 265 -18.06 -16.49 5.82
CA THR A 265 -19.31 -17.12 5.37
C THR A 265 -19.06 -18.55 4.91
N ILE A 266 -18.11 -18.75 3.98
CA ILE A 266 -17.74 -20.09 3.47
C ILE A 266 -17.28 -21.02 4.59
N ALA A 267 -16.48 -20.51 5.54
CA ALA A 267 -15.98 -21.31 6.67
C ALA A 267 -17.12 -21.71 7.62
N LEU A 268 -18.11 -20.85 7.85
CA LEU A 268 -19.21 -21.12 8.78
C LEU A 268 -20.31 -22.03 8.17
N LEU A 269 -20.49 -22.07 6.85
CA LEU A 269 -21.49 -22.92 6.18
C LEU A 269 -21.44 -24.40 6.63
N PRO A 270 -20.26 -25.05 6.69
CA PRO A 270 -20.14 -26.40 7.23
C PRO A 270 -20.71 -26.56 8.64
N LEU A 271 -20.61 -25.58 9.54
CA LEU A 271 -21.21 -25.68 10.89
C LEU A 271 -22.74 -25.61 10.87
N VAL A 272 -23.33 -25.02 9.83
CA VAL A 272 -24.79 -24.88 9.69
C VAL A 272 -25.40 -26.17 9.14
N TYR A 273 -24.78 -26.75 8.11
CA TYR A 273 -25.34 -27.88 7.39
C TYR A 273 -24.74 -29.23 7.79
N LEU A 274 -23.51 -29.24 8.28
CA LEU A 274 -22.81 -30.45 8.72
C LEU A 274 -22.67 -30.38 10.24
N HIS A 275 -22.91 -31.50 10.92
CA HIS A 275 -22.76 -31.60 12.39
C HIS A 275 -21.27 -31.72 12.77
N LEU A 276 -20.46 -30.76 12.33
CA LEU A 276 -19.02 -30.69 12.56
C LEU A 276 -18.72 -29.91 13.84
N ALA A 277 -17.65 -30.29 14.53
CA ALA A 277 -17.20 -29.54 15.69
C ALA A 277 -16.53 -28.22 15.26
N VAL A 278 -16.67 -27.16 16.07
CA VAL A 278 -16.07 -25.83 15.84
C VAL A 278 -14.56 -25.94 15.57
N ARG A 279 -13.87 -26.82 16.31
CA ARG A 279 -12.45 -27.10 16.10
C ARG A 279 -12.12 -27.55 14.67
N GLN A 280 -12.96 -28.40 14.08
CA GLN A 280 -12.71 -28.95 12.75
C GLN A 280 -12.85 -27.87 11.69
N VAL A 281 -13.85 -27.02 11.84
CA VAL A 281 -14.08 -25.90 10.93
C VAL A 281 -13.01 -24.83 11.08
N ALA A 282 -12.56 -24.55 12.31
CA ALA A 282 -11.48 -23.60 12.56
C ALA A 282 -10.16 -24.07 11.93
N GLY A 283 -9.82 -25.36 12.03
CA GLY A 283 -8.66 -25.94 11.32
C GLY A 283 -8.77 -25.78 9.79
N GLY A 284 -9.95 -26.03 9.22
CA GLY A 284 -10.21 -25.82 7.79
C GLY A 284 -10.10 -24.35 7.38
N ALA A 285 -10.58 -23.42 8.22
CA ALA A 285 -10.49 -21.98 7.98
C ALA A 285 -9.04 -21.50 7.96
N VAL A 286 -8.17 -22.01 8.85
CA VAL A 286 -6.74 -21.72 8.83
C VAL A 286 -6.08 -22.24 7.55
N LEU A 287 -6.40 -23.46 7.13
CA LEU A 287 -5.87 -24.04 5.89
C LEU A 287 -6.29 -23.21 4.65
N ILE A 288 -7.58 -22.86 4.54
CA ILE A 288 -8.10 -22.01 3.47
C ILE A 288 -7.45 -20.63 3.52
N GLY A 289 -7.31 -20.04 4.71
CA GLY A 289 -6.67 -18.74 4.89
C GLY A 289 -5.22 -18.72 4.42
N LEU A 290 -4.48 -19.80 4.64
CA LEU A 290 -3.10 -19.92 4.13
C LEU A 290 -3.06 -20.02 2.61
N ILE A 291 -3.95 -20.81 2.00
CA ILE A 291 -4.06 -20.93 0.54
C ILE A 291 -4.44 -19.58 -0.08
N LEU A 292 -5.38 -18.85 0.53
CA LEU A 292 -5.79 -17.53 0.07
C LEU A 292 -4.69 -16.48 0.24
N LEU A 293 -3.97 -16.49 1.36
CA LEU A 293 -2.85 -15.58 1.58
C LEU A 293 -1.73 -15.81 0.56
N THR A 294 -1.40 -17.07 0.27
CA THR A 294 -0.37 -17.42 -0.72
C THR A 294 -0.80 -17.12 -2.16
N SER A 295 -2.10 -17.23 -2.47
CA SER A 295 -2.66 -16.90 -3.78
C SER A 295 -3.12 -15.44 -3.94
N ALA A 296 -2.99 -14.60 -2.88
CA ALA A 296 -3.51 -13.23 -2.87
C ALA A 296 -3.02 -12.36 -4.05
N PRO A 297 -1.73 -12.38 -4.46
CA PRO A 297 -1.29 -11.61 -5.63
C PRO A 297 -2.00 -12.03 -6.92
N ARG A 298 -2.22 -13.33 -7.12
CA ARG A 298 -2.94 -13.86 -8.30
C ARG A 298 -4.40 -13.41 -8.28
N LEU A 299 -5.05 -13.47 -7.12
CA LEU A 299 -6.42 -12.99 -6.96
C LEU A 299 -6.54 -11.49 -7.26
N ALA A 300 -5.58 -10.68 -6.81
CA ALA A 300 -5.58 -9.24 -7.09
C ALA A 300 -5.44 -8.92 -8.59
N VAL A 301 -4.59 -9.65 -9.32
CA VAL A 301 -4.46 -9.54 -10.78
C VAL A 301 -5.78 -9.89 -11.49
N VAL A 302 -6.44 -10.97 -11.05
CA VAL A 302 -7.75 -11.39 -11.59
C VAL A 302 -8.84 -10.35 -11.30
N ILE A 303 -8.87 -9.80 -10.08
CA ILE A 303 -9.82 -8.75 -9.68
C ILE A 303 -9.63 -7.48 -10.53
N ALA A 304 -8.37 -7.11 -10.80
CA ALA A 304 -8.03 -5.97 -11.63
C ALA A 304 -8.18 -6.21 -13.14
N ARG A 305 -8.49 -7.45 -13.55
CA ARG A 305 -8.62 -7.87 -14.96
C ARG A 305 -7.41 -7.47 -15.81
N ILE A 306 -6.21 -7.56 -15.24
CA ILE A 306 -4.98 -7.37 -16.00
C ILE A 306 -4.84 -8.60 -16.91
N ARG A 307 -4.88 -8.38 -18.23
CA ARG A 307 -4.66 -9.45 -19.20
C ARG A 307 -3.14 -9.68 -19.32
N PRO A 308 -2.66 -10.92 -19.23
CA PRO A 308 -1.29 -11.24 -19.63
C PRO A 308 -1.10 -10.82 -21.10
N PRO A 309 0.09 -10.32 -21.47
CA PRO A 309 0.41 -10.13 -22.89
C PRO A 309 0.36 -11.48 -23.60
N ASP A 310 -0.27 -11.51 -24.78
CA ASP A 310 -0.34 -12.72 -25.59
C ASP A 310 1.05 -12.99 -26.18
N LEU A 311 1.73 -14.00 -25.65
CA LEU A 311 2.98 -14.49 -26.23
C LEU A 311 2.66 -15.37 -27.45
N PRO A 312 3.36 -15.21 -28.58
CA PRO A 312 3.17 -16.08 -29.73
C PRO A 312 3.52 -17.53 -29.38
N ASP A 313 2.73 -18.48 -29.91
CA ASP A 313 2.94 -19.91 -29.68
C ASP A 313 4.34 -20.35 -30.14
N PRO A 314 5.04 -21.20 -29.35
CA PRO A 314 6.38 -21.66 -29.70
C PRO A 314 6.36 -22.43 -31.02
N GLY A 315 7.06 -21.90 -32.03
CA GLY A 315 7.13 -22.46 -33.39
C GLY A 315 6.61 -21.55 -34.50
N ASN A 316 5.94 -20.45 -34.17
CA ASN A 316 5.65 -19.39 -35.13
C ASN A 316 6.89 -18.50 -35.32
N GLU A 317 7.22 -18.14 -36.57
CA GLU A 317 8.29 -17.19 -36.86
C GLU A 317 7.91 -15.83 -36.28
N VAL A 318 8.54 -15.49 -35.15
CA VAL A 318 8.44 -14.16 -34.57
C VAL A 318 9.35 -13.28 -35.41
N SER A 319 8.78 -12.40 -36.24
CA SER A 319 9.57 -11.40 -36.93
C SER A 319 10.30 -10.56 -35.85
N PRO A 320 11.58 -10.21 -36.03
CA PRO A 320 12.33 -9.42 -35.06
C PRO A 320 11.59 -8.15 -34.63
N GLY A 321 10.78 -7.59 -35.55
CA GLY A 321 9.86 -6.47 -35.34
C GLY A 321 8.81 -6.67 -34.23
N THR A 322 8.28 -7.88 -34.05
CA THR A 322 7.24 -8.14 -33.02
C THR A 322 7.83 -8.28 -31.62
N LEU A 323 9.09 -8.73 -31.50
CA LEU A 323 9.81 -8.72 -30.23
C LEU A 323 10.27 -7.30 -29.89
N THR A 324 10.72 -6.53 -30.89
CA THR A 324 11.03 -5.12 -30.69
C THR A 324 9.78 -4.32 -30.39
N ASP A 325 8.59 -4.57 -30.95
CA ASP A 325 7.34 -3.89 -30.58
C ASP A 325 6.94 -4.10 -29.10
N ILE A 326 7.21 -5.28 -28.53
CA ILE A 326 6.95 -5.57 -27.10
C ILE A 326 7.91 -4.80 -26.19
N PHE A 327 9.17 -4.62 -26.60
CA PHE A 327 10.13 -3.79 -25.88
C PHE A 327 10.02 -2.31 -26.24
N GLU A 328 9.51 -1.97 -27.43
CA GLU A 328 9.22 -0.63 -27.93
C GLU A 328 7.94 -0.10 -27.34
N THR A 329 7.00 -0.91 -26.88
CA THR A 329 5.93 -0.40 -26.00
C THR A 329 6.48 0.04 -24.63
N GLU A 330 7.59 -0.55 -24.16
CA GLU A 330 8.30 -0.15 -22.93
C GLU A 330 9.30 0.99 -23.17
N SER A 331 9.98 1.03 -24.33
CA SER A 331 10.92 2.12 -24.67
C SER A 331 10.25 3.30 -25.39
N ALA A 332 9.09 3.13 -26.03
CA ALA A 332 8.22 4.22 -26.50
C ALA A 332 7.39 4.82 -25.36
N GLN A 333 7.22 4.14 -24.22
CA GLN A 333 6.81 4.82 -22.98
C GLN A 333 7.82 5.90 -22.56
N THR A 334 9.11 5.74 -22.89
CA THR A 334 10.17 6.73 -22.64
C THR A 334 10.47 7.62 -23.86
N ARG A 335 10.10 7.21 -25.09
CA ARG A 335 10.33 7.96 -26.34
C ARG A 335 9.14 8.77 -26.85
N ALA A 336 7.90 8.41 -26.49
CA ALA A 336 6.69 9.07 -26.99
C ALA A 336 6.32 10.35 -26.23
N GLU A 337 7.07 10.74 -25.20
CA GLU A 337 7.03 12.12 -24.70
C GLU A 337 7.69 13.09 -25.69
N ALA A 338 8.56 12.62 -26.60
CA ALA A 338 9.45 13.47 -27.38
C ALA A 338 9.15 13.61 -28.89
N ASP A 339 8.20 12.89 -29.48
CA ASP A 339 7.94 13.02 -30.93
C ASP A 339 6.45 12.84 -31.26
N GLY A 340 5.76 13.97 -31.42
CA GLY A 340 4.35 14.04 -31.74
C GLY A 340 4.11 13.86 -33.23
N GLN A 341 3.99 12.61 -33.69
CA GLN A 341 3.31 12.29 -34.95
C GLN A 341 3.02 10.78 -35.08
N SER A 342 1.89 10.28 -34.57
CA SER A 342 1.27 9.07 -35.15
C SER A 342 -0.24 9.01 -34.88
N ASP A 343 -1.02 8.74 -35.94
CA ASP A 343 -2.50 8.80 -36.00
C ASP A 343 -3.29 7.90 -35.00
N ASN A 344 -2.63 7.16 -34.08
CA ASN A 344 -3.28 6.35 -33.03
C ASN A 344 -2.97 6.82 -31.59
N GLU A 345 -2.48 8.03 -31.38
CA GLU A 345 -2.26 8.63 -30.05
C GLU A 345 -3.47 8.57 -29.09
N PRO A 346 -4.73 8.88 -29.50
CA PRO A 346 -5.84 8.91 -28.54
C PRO A 346 -6.25 7.52 -28.04
N GLU A 347 -5.98 6.46 -28.79
CA GLU A 347 -6.29 5.07 -28.37
C GLU A 347 -5.18 4.51 -27.48
N ARG A 348 -3.90 4.76 -27.81
CA ARG A 348 -2.74 4.31 -27.02
C ARG A 348 -2.62 4.99 -25.66
N VAL A 349 -2.85 6.31 -25.59
CA VAL A 349 -2.89 7.04 -24.30
C VAL A 349 -4.06 6.52 -23.44
N ARG A 350 -5.21 6.21 -24.05
CA ARG A 350 -6.38 5.67 -23.33
C ARG A 350 -6.17 4.24 -22.83
N GLU A 351 -5.38 3.43 -23.55
CA GLU A 351 -4.93 2.11 -23.11
C GLU A 351 -3.89 2.20 -21.98
N GLY A 352 -2.89 3.09 -22.09
CA GLY A 352 -1.87 3.33 -21.07
C GLY A 352 -2.47 3.80 -19.73
N VAL A 353 -3.36 4.80 -19.77
CA VAL A 353 -4.14 5.26 -18.59
C VAL A 353 -4.99 4.12 -18.00
N GLY A 354 -5.51 3.23 -18.86
CA GLY A 354 -6.26 2.05 -18.45
C GLY A 354 -5.42 1.01 -17.70
N ILE A 355 -4.17 0.78 -18.13
CA ILE A 355 -3.24 -0.16 -17.48
C ILE A 355 -2.80 0.38 -16.12
N GLU A 356 -2.43 1.65 -16.02
CA GLU A 356 -2.01 2.25 -14.75
C GLU A 356 -3.14 2.20 -13.71
N GLN A 357 -4.36 2.55 -14.10
CA GLN A 357 -5.52 2.50 -13.21
C GLN A 357 -5.84 1.07 -12.76
N ARG A 358 -5.70 0.06 -13.63
CA ARG A 358 -5.86 -1.36 -13.29
C ARG A 358 -4.75 -1.85 -12.37
N ALA A 359 -3.50 -1.47 -12.62
CA ALA A 359 -2.36 -1.79 -11.75
C ALA A 359 -2.55 -1.19 -10.35
N ARG A 360 -3.00 0.07 -10.26
CA ARG A 360 -3.35 0.72 -9.00
C ARG A 360 -4.48 -0.02 -8.27
N LEU A 361 -5.52 -0.43 -8.99
CA LEU A 361 -6.61 -1.26 -8.44
C LEU A 361 -6.11 -2.61 -7.94
N ALA A 362 -5.19 -3.27 -8.66
CA ALA A 362 -4.56 -4.52 -8.23
C ALA A 362 -3.81 -4.35 -6.90
N VAL A 363 -2.98 -3.32 -6.78
CA VAL A 363 -2.22 -3.06 -5.54
C VAL A 363 -3.15 -2.73 -4.37
N ILE A 364 -4.17 -1.90 -4.59
CA ILE A 364 -5.12 -1.51 -3.54
C ILE A 364 -6.00 -2.69 -3.11
N SER A 365 -6.46 -3.52 -4.06
CA SER A 365 -7.23 -4.73 -3.75
C SER A 365 -6.37 -5.78 -3.05
N LEU A 366 -5.09 -5.91 -3.43
CA LEU A 366 -4.12 -6.78 -2.74
C LEU A 366 -3.90 -6.36 -1.28
N ARG A 367 -3.77 -5.05 -1.01
CA ARG A 367 -3.71 -4.52 0.37
C ARG A 367 -4.89 -4.99 1.21
N GLY A 368 -6.10 -4.85 0.66
CA GLY A 368 -7.32 -5.31 1.33
C GLY A 368 -7.34 -6.82 1.53
N ALA A 369 -7.07 -7.59 0.48
CA ALA A 369 -7.09 -9.04 0.53
C ALA A 369 -6.12 -9.61 1.57
N ILE A 370 -4.88 -9.10 1.63
CA ILE A 370 -3.89 -9.51 2.63
C ILE A 370 -4.38 -9.23 4.05
N ALA A 371 -4.96 -8.04 4.30
CA ALA A 371 -5.52 -7.72 5.61
C ALA A 371 -6.68 -8.66 5.99
N GLY A 372 -7.58 -8.95 5.05
CA GLY A 372 -8.69 -9.88 5.26
C GLY A 372 -8.24 -11.32 5.52
N PHE A 373 -7.30 -11.85 4.74
CA PHE A 373 -6.78 -13.22 4.92
C PHE A 373 -5.91 -13.36 6.17
N ALA A 374 -5.14 -12.32 6.53
CA ALA A 374 -4.42 -12.28 7.80
C ALA A 374 -5.38 -12.32 9.00
N ALA A 375 -6.48 -11.56 8.93
CA ALA A 375 -7.54 -11.61 9.95
C ALA A 375 -8.22 -12.98 10.02
N LEU A 376 -8.51 -13.62 8.88
CA LEU A 376 -9.08 -14.96 8.84
C LEU A 376 -8.15 -16.00 9.48
N LEU A 377 -6.87 -16.02 9.09
CA LEU A 377 -5.86 -16.89 9.69
C LEU A 377 -5.77 -16.65 11.19
N SER A 378 -5.79 -15.39 11.60
CA SER A 378 -5.62 -15.01 12.98
C SER A 378 -6.80 -15.44 13.86
N ILE A 379 -8.01 -15.02 13.47
CA ILE A 379 -9.25 -15.37 14.17
C ILE A 379 -9.48 -16.88 14.13
N GLY A 380 -9.30 -17.53 12.98
CA GLY A 380 -9.45 -18.99 12.83
C GLY A 380 -8.53 -19.77 13.77
N THR A 381 -7.29 -19.31 13.94
CA THR A 381 -6.33 -19.94 14.87
C THR A 381 -6.72 -19.74 16.33
N VAL A 382 -7.16 -18.54 16.71
CA VAL A 382 -7.64 -18.26 18.07
C VAL A 382 -8.90 -19.07 18.39
N VAL A 383 -9.83 -19.18 17.43
CA VAL A 383 -11.05 -19.99 17.57
C VAL A 383 -10.71 -21.48 17.67
N ALA A 384 -9.73 -21.97 16.91
CA ALA A 384 -9.26 -23.36 17.02
C ALA A 384 -8.72 -23.64 18.44
N ALA A 385 -7.90 -22.72 18.98
CA ALA A 385 -7.40 -22.81 20.35
C ALA A 385 -8.54 -22.75 21.39
N ALA A 386 -9.51 -21.84 21.22
CA ALA A 386 -10.66 -21.72 22.13
C ALA A 386 -11.57 -22.96 22.10
N ALA A 387 -11.67 -23.64 20.97
CA ALA A 387 -12.46 -24.86 20.84
C ALA A 387 -11.81 -26.10 21.50
N SER A 388 -10.51 -26.05 21.80
CA SER A 388 -9.78 -27.12 22.49
C SER A 388 -8.65 -26.53 23.36
N PRO A 389 -9.00 -25.82 24.45
CA PRO A 389 -8.02 -25.05 25.21
C PRO A 389 -6.94 -25.94 25.83
N GLY A 390 -5.67 -25.52 25.73
CA GLY A 390 -4.52 -26.27 26.25
C GLY A 390 -4.07 -27.45 25.38
N GLY A 391 -4.72 -27.70 24.24
CA GLY A 391 -4.30 -28.74 23.31
C GLY A 391 -2.96 -28.43 22.63
N ILE A 392 -2.05 -29.40 22.65
CA ILE A 392 -0.69 -29.23 22.09
C ILE A 392 -0.74 -28.85 20.60
N ARG A 393 -1.61 -29.50 19.82
CA ARG A 393 -1.74 -29.22 18.38
C ARG A 393 -2.21 -27.78 18.11
N GLU A 394 -3.12 -27.24 18.91
CA GLU A 394 -3.60 -25.85 18.79
C GLU A 394 -2.52 -24.84 19.19
N ILE A 395 -1.74 -25.14 20.24
CA ILE A 395 -0.61 -24.30 20.67
C ILE A 395 0.47 -24.27 19.59
N VAL A 396 0.82 -25.42 19.01
CA VAL A 396 1.82 -25.48 17.94
C VAL A 396 1.30 -24.82 16.66
N LEU A 397 0.02 -24.97 16.32
CA LEU A 397 -0.60 -24.24 15.21
C LEU A 397 -0.52 -22.74 15.42
N ALA A 398 -0.85 -22.25 16.62
CA ALA A 398 -0.77 -20.85 17.00
C ALA A 398 0.65 -20.29 16.82
N ALA A 399 1.64 -20.96 17.40
CA ALA A 399 3.03 -20.57 17.27
C ALA A 399 3.49 -20.55 15.80
N ALA A 400 3.09 -21.56 15.02
CA ALA A 400 3.44 -21.65 13.61
C ALA A 400 2.80 -20.53 12.76
N VAL A 401 1.51 -20.21 13.00
CA VAL A 401 0.80 -19.13 12.29
C VAL A 401 1.35 -17.76 12.70
N THR A 402 1.63 -17.52 13.98
CA THR A 402 2.26 -16.27 14.45
C THR A 402 3.62 -16.08 13.79
N GLY A 403 4.49 -17.10 13.81
CA GLY A 403 5.80 -17.06 13.15
C GLY A 403 5.69 -16.86 11.64
N LEU A 404 4.75 -17.56 10.99
CA LEU A 404 4.51 -17.43 9.56
C LEU A 404 4.13 -16.00 9.18
N LEU A 405 3.14 -15.40 9.86
CA LEU A 405 2.67 -14.05 9.57
C LEU A 405 3.77 -13.01 9.81
N MET A 406 4.58 -13.17 10.86
CA MET A 406 5.75 -12.31 11.12
C MET A 406 6.80 -12.40 10.01
N LEU A 407 7.19 -13.62 9.60
CA LEU A 407 8.19 -13.81 8.54
C LEU A 407 7.68 -13.35 7.17
N ARG A 408 6.40 -13.60 6.88
CA ARG A 408 5.76 -13.17 5.63
C ARG A 408 5.73 -11.67 5.46
N ALA A 409 5.67 -10.89 6.54
CA ALA A 409 5.66 -9.43 6.47
C ALA A 409 6.87 -8.85 5.72
N ARG A 410 8.01 -9.57 5.72
CA ARG A 410 9.25 -9.17 5.03
C ARG A 410 9.15 -9.21 3.50
N TRP A 411 8.26 -10.01 2.93
CA TRP A 411 8.13 -10.15 1.47
C TRP A 411 7.34 -9.03 0.81
N TYR A 412 6.54 -8.30 1.58
CA TYR A 412 5.69 -7.25 1.04
C TYR A 412 6.38 -5.89 1.20
N PRO A 413 6.77 -5.22 0.11
CA PRO A 413 7.36 -3.88 0.19
C PRO A 413 6.35 -2.82 0.67
N ASP A 414 5.06 -3.11 0.53
CA ASP A 414 3.99 -2.21 0.94
C ASP A 414 3.76 -2.22 2.46
N ARG A 415 3.88 -1.04 3.09
CA ARG A 415 3.70 -0.85 4.54
C ARG A 415 2.36 -1.37 5.08
N VAL A 416 1.26 -1.19 4.33
CA VAL A 416 -0.08 -1.58 4.81
C VAL A 416 -0.18 -3.10 4.86
N GLN A 417 0.36 -3.79 3.85
CA GLN A 417 0.40 -5.26 3.80
C GLN A 417 1.27 -5.83 4.93
N ALA A 418 2.48 -5.29 5.12
CA ALA A 418 3.38 -5.73 6.19
C ALA A 418 2.78 -5.51 7.59
N ILE A 419 2.23 -4.31 7.86
CA ILE A 419 1.59 -4.00 9.15
C ILE A 419 0.39 -4.91 9.39
N SER A 420 -0.43 -5.19 8.38
CA SER A 420 -1.60 -6.06 8.53
C SER A 420 -1.21 -7.49 8.95
N LEU A 421 -0.12 -8.01 8.41
CA LEU A 421 0.42 -9.33 8.78
C LEU A 421 0.97 -9.33 10.21
N ILE A 422 1.71 -8.29 10.60
CA ILE A 422 2.23 -8.13 11.96
C ILE A 422 1.08 -8.02 12.96
N VAL A 423 0.03 -7.23 12.66
CA VAL A 423 -1.17 -7.14 13.50
C VAL A 423 -1.86 -8.51 13.60
N GLY A 424 -1.99 -9.25 12.50
CA GLY A 424 -2.51 -10.62 12.51
C GLY A 424 -1.70 -11.57 13.41
N ALA A 425 -0.37 -11.47 13.38
CA ALA A 425 0.54 -12.20 14.25
C ALA A 425 0.35 -11.82 15.74
N THR A 426 0.21 -10.53 16.04
CA THR A 426 -0.04 -10.05 17.40
C THR A 426 -1.40 -10.54 17.91
N VAL A 427 -2.44 -10.49 17.08
CA VAL A 427 -3.78 -10.99 17.45
C VAL A 427 -3.76 -12.51 17.69
N THR A 428 -3.02 -13.29 16.88
CA THR A 428 -2.88 -14.74 17.14
C THR A 428 -2.18 -15.01 18.45
N LEU A 429 -1.04 -14.34 18.70
CA LEU A 429 -0.25 -14.52 19.91
C LEU A 429 -1.05 -14.14 21.17
N LEU A 430 -1.64 -12.95 21.19
CA LEU A 430 -2.40 -12.47 22.35
C LEU A 430 -3.70 -13.24 22.54
N GLY A 431 -4.43 -13.53 21.46
CA GLY A 431 -5.69 -14.27 21.53
C GLY A 431 -5.49 -15.71 22.04
N THR A 432 -4.45 -16.40 21.57
CA THR A 432 -4.13 -17.76 22.05
C THR A 432 -3.59 -17.75 23.47
N ALA A 433 -2.77 -16.76 23.84
CA ALA A 433 -2.33 -16.59 25.22
C ALA A 433 -3.50 -16.34 26.17
N TRP A 434 -4.47 -15.51 25.78
CA TRP A 434 -5.68 -15.28 26.56
C TRP A 434 -6.45 -16.59 26.80
N VAL A 435 -6.69 -17.37 25.74
CA VAL A 435 -7.34 -18.69 25.83
C VAL A 435 -6.57 -19.63 26.79
N LEU A 436 -5.24 -19.63 26.73
CA LEU A 436 -4.42 -20.49 27.60
C LEU A 436 -4.43 -20.04 29.07
N VAL A 437 -4.42 -18.74 29.33
CA VAL A 437 -4.51 -18.20 30.69
C VAL A 437 -5.85 -18.55 31.33
N ASP A 438 -6.94 -18.45 30.56
CA ASP A 438 -8.27 -18.85 31.01
C ASP A 438 -8.34 -20.36 31.30
N ALA A 439 -7.77 -21.17 30.40
CA ALA A 439 -7.80 -22.64 30.49
C ALA A 439 -6.93 -23.24 31.60
N TYR A 440 -5.73 -22.69 31.84
CA TYR A 440 -4.85 -23.22 32.87
C TYR A 440 -5.33 -22.83 34.26
N THR A 441 -5.37 -23.80 35.18
CA THR A 441 -5.81 -23.58 36.57
C THR A 441 -4.66 -23.23 37.51
N THR A 442 -3.42 -23.61 37.16
CA THR A 442 -2.25 -23.37 38.00
C THR A 442 -1.68 -21.96 37.78
N PRO A 443 -1.40 -21.19 38.85
CA PRO A 443 -0.82 -19.85 38.72
C PRO A 443 0.52 -19.84 37.97
N ILE A 444 1.34 -20.88 38.18
CA ILE A 444 2.64 -21.03 37.51
C ILE A 444 2.47 -21.13 36.00
N ALA A 445 1.55 -21.95 35.49
CA ALA A 445 1.33 -22.08 34.06
C ALA A 445 0.83 -20.77 33.43
N ARG A 446 -0.08 -20.05 34.11
CA ARG A 446 -0.54 -18.71 33.67
C ARG A 446 0.62 -17.71 33.59
N MET A 447 1.49 -17.70 34.61
CA MET A 447 2.66 -16.82 34.64
C MET A 447 3.64 -17.15 33.51
N VAL A 448 3.86 -18.43 33.21
CA VAL A 448 4.72 -18.86 32.08
C VAL A 448 4.16 -18.35 30.75
N VAL A 449 2.84 -18.46 30.51
CA VAL A 449 2.23 -17.94 29.28
C VAL A 449 2.45 -16.44 29.15
N VAL A 450 2.21 -15.68 30.22
CA VAL A 450 2.43 -14.21 30.23
C VAL A 450 3.90 -13.87 29.98
N LEU A 451 4.84 -14.62 30.60
CA LEU A 451 6.27 -14.40 30.42
C LEU A 451 6.73 -14.69 28.98
N VAL A 452 6.20 -15.75 28.35
CA VAL A 452 6.48 -16.06 26.95
C VAL A 452 5.98 -14.95 26.02
N VAL A 453 4.78 -14.43 26.25
CA VAL A 453 4.23 -13.30 25.48
C VAL A 453 5.08 -12.05 25.68
N ALA A 454 5.46 -11.74 26.92
CA ALA A 454 6.32 -10.60 27.23
C ALA A 454 7.70 -10.73 26.54
N ALA A 455 8.31 -11.91 26.60
CA ALA A 455 9.58 -12.20 25.93
C ALA A 455 9.48 -12.05 24.41
N ALA A 456 8.40 -12.55 23.79
CA ALA A 456 8.13 -12.38 22.37
C ALA A 456 7.95 -10.90 21.99
N GLY A 457 7.25 -10.11 22.82
CA GLY A 457 7.10 -8.67 22.65
C GLY A 457 8.44 -7.94 22.70
N VAL A 458 9.27 -8.21 23.71
CA VAL A 458 10.62 -7.65 23.83
C VAL A 458 11.48 -8.02 22.63
N ALA A 459 11.49 -9.29 22.22
CA ALA A 459 12.22 -9.74 21.04
C ALA A 459 11.74 -9.02 19.77
N GLY A 460 10.43 -8.81 19.61
CA GLY A 460 9.85 -8.02 18.53
C GLY A 460 10.31 -6.56 18.53
N CYS A 461 10.34 -5.90 19.69
CA CYS A 461 10.85 -4.53 19.83
C CYS A 461 12.33 -4.45 19.48
N VAL A 462 13.15 -5.38 19.98
CA VAL A 462 14.58 -5.46 19.66
C VAL A 462 14.79 -5.65 18.16
N ALA A 463 14.02 -6.55 17.53
CA ALA A 463 14.07 -6.78 16.09
C ALA A 463 13.65 -5.53 15.30
N ALA A 464 12.60 -4.82 15.73
CA ALA A 464 12.13 -3.60 15.08
C ALA A 464 13.17 -2.47 15.10
N ILE A 465 13.99 -2.39 16.15
CA ILE A 465 15.06 -1.39 16.26
C ILE A 465 16.31 -1.82 15.47
N GLN A 466 16.66 -3.11 15.48
CA GLN A 466 17.97 -3.57 14.97
C GLN A 466 17.97 -4.01 13.49
N LEU A 467 16.83 -4.39 12.93
CA LEU A 467 16.75 -4.92 11.56
C LEU A 467 16.70 -3.85 10.46
N PRO A 468 16.04 -2.69 10.62
CA PRO A 468 16.00 -1.68 9.56
C PRO A 468 17.41 -1.23 9.15
N GLY A 469 17.68 -1.22 7.84
CA GLY A 469 18.97 -0.79 7.29
C GLY A 469 20.13 -1.79 7.45
N ARG A 470 19.95 -2.92 8.16
CA ARG A 470 21.01 -3.94 8.26
C ARG A 470 21.03 -4.87 7.06
N ARG A 471 22.20 -4.96 6.42
CA ARG A 471 22.48 -5.95 5.38
C ARG A 471 22.72 -7.30 6.02
N LEU A 472 21.69 -8.14 6.06
CA LEU A 472 21.80 -9.52 6.53
C LEU A 472 22.74 -10.31 5.61
N SER A 473 23.55 -11.21 6.19
CA SER A 473 24.39 -12.11 5.39
C SER A 473 23.51 -12.99 4.48
N PRO A 474 23.99 -13.40 3.29
CA PRO A 474 23.25 -14.30 2.41
C PRO A 474 22.82 -15.60 3.09
N VAL A 475 23.68 -16.14 3.97
CA VAL A 475 23.39 -17.36 4.75
C VAL A 475 22.25 -17.13 5.73
N THR A 476 22.29 -16.05 6.51
CA THR A 476 21.23 -15.73 7.47
C THR A 476 19.89 -15.53 6.76
N ARG A 477 19.87 -14.80 5.64
CA ARG A 477 18.66 -14.61 4.84
C ARG A 477 18.10 -15.95 4.37
N ARG A 478 18.96 -16.83 3.84
CA ARG A 478 18.56 -18.16 3.37
C ARG A 478 18.01 -19.05 4.47
N VAL A 479 18.59 -18.99 5.67
CA VAL A 479 18.10 -19.73 6.85
C VAL A 479 16.70 -19.23 7.22
N ILE A 480 16.47 -17.92 7.25
CA ILE A 480 15.14 -17.36 7.52
C ILE A 480 14.14 -17.80 6.45
N ASP A 481 14.51 -17.79 5.17
CA ASP A 481 13.66 -18.28 4.07
C ASP A 481 13.29 -19.75 4.27
N LEU A 482 14.25 -20.58 4.70
CA LEU A 482 14.01 -22.00 4.96
C LEU A 482 13.04 -22.21 6.13
N PHE A 483 13.19 -21.44 7.21
CA PHE A 483 12.24 -21.46 8.33
C PHE A 483 10.83 -21.04 7.89
N GLU A 484 10.72 -20.00 7.06
CA GLU A 484 9.45 -19.57 6.50
C GLU A 484 8.80 -20.68 5.66
N TYR A 485 9.57 -21.33 4.77
CA TYR A 485 9.08 -22.46 3.98
C TYR A 485 8.67 -23.66 4.83
N ALA A 486 9.42 -23.95 5.91
CA ALA A 486 9.05 -24.98 6.86
C ALA A 486 7.71 -24.66 7.53
N LEU A 487 7.47 -23.41 7.95
CA LEU A 487 6.18 -22.99 8.52
C LEU A 487 5.04 -23.08 7.50
N ILE A 488 5.26 -22.68 6.25
CA ILE A 488 4.27 -22.82 5.17
C ILE A 488 3.87 -24.30 4.97
N LEU A 489 4.81 -25.24 5.16
CA LEU A 489 4.55 -26.68 5.02
C LEU A 489 3.91 -27.29 6.29
N VAL A 490 4.34 -26.85 7.48
CA VAL A 490 3.86 -27.38 8.77
C VAL A 490 2.44 -26.94 9.10
N VAL A 491 2.07 -25.69 8.79
CA VAL A 491 0.73 -25.16 9.10
C VAL A 491 -0.39 -26.02 8.48
N PRO A 492 -0.37 -26.40 7.20
CA PRO A 492 -1.35 -27.33 6.61
C PRO A 492 -1.42 -28.68 7.33
N VAL A 493 -0.27 -29.29 7.65
CA VAL A 493 -0.20 -30.59 8.33
C VAL A 493 -0.88 -30.51 9.69
N ILE A 494 -0.55 -29.48 10.49
CA ILE A 494 -1.16 -29.31 11.81
C ILE A 494 -2.64 -28.92 11.69
N ALA A 495 -3.02 -28.09 10.71
CA ALA A 495 -4.41 -27.74 10.47
C ALA A 495 -5.27 -28.98 10.18
N VAL A 496 -4.79 -29.88 9.30
CA VAL A 496 -5.44 -31.18 9.01
C VAL A 496 -5.50 -32.08 10.25
N TRP A 497 -4.50 -31.99 11.14
CA TRP A 497 -4.52 -32.69 12.43
C TRP A 497 -5.57 -32.12 13.41
N VAL A 498 -5.71 -30.80 13.48
CA VAL A 498 -6.75 -30.11 14.26
C VAL A 498 -8.15 -30.46 13.73
N MET A 499 -8.29 -30.61 12.41
CA MET A 499 -9.51 -31.10 11.75
C MET A 499 -9.88 -32.54 12.16
N GLY A 500 -8.93 -33.33 12.67
CA GLY A 500 -9.15 -34.72 13.04
C GLY A 500 -9.16 -35.69 11.85
N VAL A 501 -8.62 -35.28 10.69
CA VAL A 501 -8.56 -36.15 9.51
C VAL A 501 -7.64 -37.35 9.75
N TYR A 502 -6.47 -37.15 10.38
CA TYR A 502 -5.57 -38.26 10.71
C TYR A 502 -6.21 -39.26 11.68
N THR A 503 -7.01 -38.78 12.64
CA THR A 503 -7.72 -39.66 13.57
C THR A 503 -8.84 -40.42 12.86
N ALA A 504 -9.54 -39.78 11.92
CA ALA A 504 -10.56 -40.45 11.11
C ALA A 504 -9.95 -41.53 10.20
N MET A 505 -8.83 -41.23 9.53
CA MET A 505 -8.14 -42.19 8.66
C MET A 505 -7.58 -43.41 9.40
N ARG A 506 -7.23 -43.28 10.68
CA ARG A 506 -6.78 -44.43 11.51
C ARG A 506 -7.93 -45.35 11.93
N GLY A 507 -9.17 -44.86 11.88
CA GLY A 507 -10.36 -45.61 12.26
C GLY A 507 -11.08 -46.29 11.11
N ILE A 508 -10.61 -46.09 9.86
CA ILE A 508 -10.98 -46.82 8.64
C ILE A 508 -9.95 -47.93 8.46
#